data_AF-A0A961QD46-F1
#
_entry.id   AF-A0A961QD46-F1
#
_cell.length_a   1.000
_cell.length_b   1.000
_cell.length_c   1.000
_cell.angle_alpha   90.00
_cell.angle_beta   90.00
_cell.angle_gamma   90.00
#
_symmetry.space_group_name_H-M   'P 1'
#
loop_
_entity.id
_entity.type
_entity.pdbx_description
1 polymer ?
#
loop_
_entity_poly.entity_id
_entity_poly.type
_entity_poly.pdbx_seq_one_letter_code
_entity_poly.pdbx_strand_id
1 'polypeptide(L)'
;MQKHRIDVTLEHNILTVNNAIDVTIIMLEFREAGRTTCLSLVRIRVTFRRKDCALKRFNVRQIEAFRAVITLGSMTKAAESLGISQPAVSRLMLDFQEAVGFKLFRKSRGGAEPTDDARRLFVLVDKLFIGLEEMNHEVHAIRSLARGSVTIAAMGPYDNGLIPEVLAVFRKRYPDIAIRLESQPQDRIGEWVASRRADIGIVSLPIANGAVTVTELVRLPALCVMPTGHRLAEKTVIRADDLADESFVSFPRGAPFRFETDMLFERKGIERRMLTEATTHEAVCNLVAAGLGVSIVSPFSPHLRRNPRLEFRAFMPAMQITLGMISGEDSLSVAAQAFHDFVLEQTDAYKAALERAAG
;
A
#
# COMPACT_ATOMS: atom_id res chain seq x y z
N MET A 1 71.77 24.46 -39.77
CA MET A 1 70.86 23.88 -38.77
C MET A 1 70.67 22.40 -39.08
N GLN A 2 71.29 21.53 -38.28
CA GLN A 2 71.16 20.08 -38.37
C GLN A 2 69.72 19.66 -38.03
N LYS A 3 69.03 19.01 -38.97
CA LYS A 3 67.81 18.25 -38.65
C LYS A 3 68.21 17.07 -37.78
N HIS A 4 67.97 17.16 -36.48
CA HIS A 4 68.06 16.01 -35.58
C HIS A 4 66.85 15.12 -35.84
N ARG A 5 67.12 13.88 -36.23
CA ARG A 5 66.12 12.85 -36.48
C ARG A 5 65.79 12.21 -35.12
N ILE A 6 64.56 12.40 -34.66
CA ILE A 6 64.04 11.78 -33.43
C ILE A 6 63.36 10.48 -33.87
N ASP A 7 63.99 9.33 -33.59
CA ASP A 7 63.37 8.03 -33.78
C ASP A 7 62.51 7.73 -32.54
N VAL A 8 61.18 7.75 -32.71
CA VAL A 8 60.21 7.39 -31.65
C VAL A 8 59.87 5.91 -31.81
N THR A 9 60.20 5.11 -30.79
CA THR A 9 59.82 3.69 -30.74
C THR A 9 58.57 3.56 -29.87
N LEU A 10 57.44 3.12 -30.45
CA LEU A 10 56.17 2.93 -29.75
C LEU A 10 56.06 1.49 -29.23
N GLU A 11 56.37 1.26 -27.95
CA GLU A 11 56.03 -0.01 -27.29
C GLU A 11 54.59 0.05 -26.75
N HIS A 12 53.70 -0.76 -27.31
CA HIS A 12 52.31 -0.87 -26.89
C HIS A 12 52.19 -1.88 -25.74
N ASN A 13 52.11 -1.41 -24.50
CA ASN A 13 51.73 -2.26 -23.36
C ASN A 13 50.25 -2.03 -22.99
N ILE A 14 49.41 -3.02 -23.32
CA ILE A 14 47.99 -3.06 -22.96
C ILE A 14 47.88 -3.71 -21.58
N LEU A 15 47.39 -2.96 -20.58
CA LEU A 15 47.03 -3.50 -19.27
C LEU A 15 45.51 -3.72 -19.23
N THR A 16 45.08 -4.98 -19.29
CA THR A 16 43.67 -5.35 -19.17
C THR A 16 43.28 -5.42 -17.70
N VAL A 17 42.45 -4.50 -17.21
CA VAL A 17 41.86 -4.56 -15.87
C VAL A 17 40.40 -4.95 -16.01
N ASN A 18 40.07 -6.20 -15.66
CA ASN A 18 38.73 -6.76 -15.52
C ASN A 18 37.65 -6.31 -16.54
N ASN A 19 37.58 -7.08 -17.64
CA ASN A 19 36.41 -7.38 -18.49
C ASN A 19 35.41 -6.30 -18.97
N ALA A 20 35.68 -5.00 -18.82
CA ALA A 20 34.84 -3.96 -19.43
C ALA A 20 35.58 -2.68 -19.86
N ILE A 21 36.90 -2.58 -19.64
CA ILE A 21 37.66 -1.35 -19.92
C ILE A 21 39.00 -1.71 -20.58
N ASP A 22 39.19 -1.33 -21.85
CA ASP A 22 40.52 -1.29 -22.47
C ASP A 22 41.15 0.07 -22.15
N VAL A 23 42.16 0.09 -21.28
CA VAL A 23 42.96 1.29 -21.00
C VAL A 23 44.23 1.21 -21.84
N THR A 24 44.35 2.08 -22.86
CA THR A 24 45.60 2.23 -23.60
C THR A 24 46.43 3.32 -22.93
N ILE A 25 47.51 2.93 -22.26
CA ILE A 25 48.48 3.87 -21.69
C ILE A 25 49.58 4.06 -22.74
N ILE A 26 49.64 5.24 -23.35
CA ILE A 26 50.74 5.60 -24.24
C ILE A 26 51.85 6.17 -23.37
N MET A 27 52.87 5.36 -23.10
CA MET A 27 54.10 5.81 -22.44
C MET A 27 55.04 6.36 -23.51
N LEU A 28 55.33 7.66 -23.46
CA LEU A 28 56.36 8.26 -24.31
C LEU A 28 57.62 8.43 -23.47
N GLU A 29 58.66 7.64 -23.74
CA GLU A 29 59.99 7.89 -23.22
C GLU A 29 60.78 8.76 -24.20
N PHE A 30 61.22 9.93 -23.75
CA PHE A 30 62.21 10.74 -24.45
C PHE A 30 63.58 10.44 -23.86
N ARG A 31 64.51 9.95 -24.70
CA ARG A 31 65.93 9.91 -24.38
C ARG A 31 66.63 11.02 -25.14
N GLU A 32 67.00 12.09 -24.43
CA GLU A 32 67.92 13.09 -24.94
C GLU A 32 69.29 12.88 -24.29
N ALA A 33 70.35 12.94 -25.09
CA ALA A 33 71.71 12.68 -24.64
C ALA A 33 72.19 13.84 -23.75
N GLY A 34 72.08 13.66 -22.42
CA GLY A 34 72.79 14.47 -21.44
C GLY A 34 71.94 15.48 -20.66
N ARG A 35 71.44 15.00 -19.51
CA ARG A 35 71.00 15.74 -18.29
C ARG A 35 69.56 16.29 -18.22
N THR A 36 68.94 15.90 -17.11
CA THR A 36 67.81 16.45 -16.35
C THR A 36 66.39 16.15 -16.85
N THR A 37 65.78 15.17 -16.18
CA THR A 37 64.43 14.65 -16.31
C THR A 37 63.38 15.73 -16.01
N CYS A 38 62.42 15.94 -16.92
CA CYS A 38 61.23 16.73 -16.68
C CYS A 38 59.98 15.85 -16.87
N LEU A 39 59.25 15.57 -15.79
CA LEU A 39 57.97 14.85 -15.84
C LEU A 39 56.94 15.73 -16.55
N SER A 40 56.33 15.22 -17.62
CA SER A 40 55.17 15.87 -18.23
C SER A 40 54.00 14.91 -18.44
N LEU A 41 52.83 15.48 -18.17
CA LEU A 41 51.47 14.95 -18.04
C LEU A 41 51.11 13.74 -18.94
N VAL A 42 50.70 12.63 -18.33
CA VAL A 42 50.12 11.46 -19.01
C VAL A 42 48.68 11.76 -19.41
N ARG A 43 48.38 11.80 -20.72
CA ARG A 43 47.01 11.98 -21.24
C ARG A 43 46.35 10.61 -21.43
N ILE A 44 45.57 10.17 -20.44
CA ILE A 44 44.83 8.90 -20.50
C ILE A 44 43.61 9.10 -21.40
N ARG A 45 43.53 8.36 -22.52
CA ARG A 45 42.33 8.28 -23.35
C ARG A 45 41.57 7.01 -22.98
N VAL A 46 40.56 7.15 -22.12
CA VAL A 46 39.61 6.08 -21.83
C VAL A 46 38.61 6.01 -22.98
N THR A 47 38.54 4.88 -23.68
CA THR A 47 37.51 4.62 -24.69
C THR A 47 36.55 3.58 -24.16
N PHE A 48 35.30 3.98 -23.90
CA PHE A 48 34.24 3.04 -23.55
C PHE A 48 33.80 2.30 -24.81
N ARG A 49 34.09 1.00 -24.93
CA ARG A 49 33.34 0.15 -25.87
C ARG A 49 31.92 0.02 -25.32
N ARG A 50 30.97 0.65 -26.00
CA ARG A 50 29.55 0.30 -25.87
C ARG A 50 29.43 -1.14 -26.36
N LYS A 51 29.42 -2.12 -25.45
CA LYS A 51 28.88 -3.44 -25.80
C LYS A 51 27.42 -3.16 -26.15
N ASP A 52 27.05 -3.39 -27.39
CA ASP A 52 25.66 -3.37 -27.83
C ASP A 52 24.87 -4.44 -27.06
N CYS A 53 24.48 -4.10 -25.83
CA CYS A 53 23.39 -4.77 -25.15
C CYS A 53 22.13 -4.02 -25.58
N ALA A 54 21.75 -4.21 -26.85
CA ALA A 54 20.43 -3.82 -27.30
C ALA A 54 19.44 -4.78 -26.63
N LEU A 55 19.07 -4.50 -25.38
CA LEU A 55 17.91 -5.12 -24.75
C LEU A 55 16.76 -4.94 -25.75
N LYS A 56 16.19 -6.06 -26.24
CA LYS A 56 15.02 -6.00 -27.11
C LYS A 56 13.95 -5.21 -26.36
N ARG A 57 13.36 -4.23 -27.02
CA ARG A 57 12.33 -3.38 -26.43
C ARG A 57 11.07 -4.23 -26.23
N PHE A 58 10.69 -4.47 -24.99
CA PHE A 58 9.43 -5.12 -24.66
C PHE A 58 8.26 -4.14 -24.78
N ASN A 59 7.04 -4.65 -25.01
CA ASN A 59 5.84 -3.84 -25.26
C ASN A 59 4.78 -3.99 -24.15
N VAL A 60 3.79 -3.11 -24.14
CA VAL A 60 2.74 -3.08 -23.10
C VAL A 60 1.97 -4.39 -22.99
N ARG A 61 1.62 -5.05 -24.11
CA ARG A 61 0.91 -6.34 -24.09
C ARG A 61 1.70 -7.46 -23.43
N GLN A 62 3.02 -7.46 -23.58
CA GLN A 62 3.90 -8.40 -22.89
C GLN A 62 3.90 -8.15 -21.38
N ILE A 63 3.88 -6.88 -20.96
CA ILE A 63 3.82 -6.51 -19.54
C ILE A 63 2.44 -6.87 -18.95
N GLU A 64 1.34 -6.61 -19.66
CA GLU A 64 -0.04 -6.99 -19.28
C GLU A 64 -0.17 -8.50 -19.08
N ALA A 65 0.32 -9.28 -20.04
CA ALA A 65 0.31 -10.73 -19.96
C ALA A 65 1.18 -11.25 -18.80
N PHE A 66 2.30 -10.59 -18.51
CA PHE A 66 3.15 -10.95 -17.38
C PHE A 66 2.44 -10.70 -16.04
N ARG A 67 1.84 -9.52 -15.86
CA ARG A 67 1.03 -9.17 -14.68
C ARG A 67 -0.11 -10.18 -14.49
N ALA A 68 -0.85 -10.50 -15.56
CA ALA A 68 -1.96 -11.44 -15.47
C ALA A 68 -1.50 -12.85 -15.04
N VAL A 69 -0.42 -13.36 -15.64
CA VAL A 69 0.10 -14.70 -15.35
C VAL A 69 0.62 -14.80 -13.92
N ILE A 70 1.37 -13.81 -13.44
CA ILE A 70 1.92 -13.84 -12.08
C ILE A 70 0.85 -13.64 -11.00
N THR A 71 -0.16 -12.80 -11.25
CA THR A 71 -1.28 -12.58 -10.33
C THR A 71 -2.21 -13.81 -10.24
N LEU A 72 -2.48 -14.47 -11.36
CA LEU A 72 -3.44 -15.59 -11.43
C LEU A 72 -2.78 -16.97 -11.28
N GLY A 73 -1.45 -17.05 -11.36
CA GLY A 73 -0.66 -18.29 -11.27
C GLY A 73 -0.85 -19.26 -12.44
N SER A 74 -1.59 -18.88 -13.49
CA SER A 74 -1.98 -19.75 -14.60
C SER A 74 -2.02 -19.01 -15.93
N MET A 75 -1.40 -19.62 -16.95
CA MET A 75 -1.44 -19.13 -18.33
C MET A 75 -2.87 -19.19 -18.91
N THR A 76 -3.67 -20.18 -18.51
CA THR A 76 -5.05 -20.33 -18.99
C THR A 76 -5.96 -19.26 -18.39
N LYS A 77 -5.89 -19.04 -17.07
CA LYS A 77 -6.67 -17.98 -16.40
C LYS A 77 -6.27 -16.58 -16.88
N ALA A 78 -4.97 -16.37 -17.13
CA ALA A 78 -4.49 -15.12 -17.71
C ALA A 78 -5.04 -14.89 -19.12
N ALA A 79 -5.12 -15.94 -19.95
CA ALA A 79 -5.69 -15.84 -21.29
C ALA A 79 -7.17 -15.47 -21.27
N GLU A 80 -7.95 -16.12 -20.40
CA GLU A 80 -9.36 -15.79 -20.15
C GLU A 80 -9.52 -14.32 -19.70
N SER A 81 -8.73 -13.89 -18.71
CA SER A 81 -8.77 -12.51 -18.19
C SER A 81 -8.39 -11.45 -19.24
N LEU A 82 -7.57 -11.80 -20.24
CA LEU A 82 -7.11 -10.91 -21.29
C LEU A 82 -7.94 -11.02 -22.58
N GLY A 83 -8.92 -11.94 -22.64
CA GLY A 83 -9.73 -12.17 -23.82
C GLY A 83 -8.96 -12.69 -25.03
N ILE A 84 -7.87 -13.44 -24.81
CA ILE A 84 -7.03 -14.02 -25.87
C ILE A 84 -6.83 -15.53 -25.66
N SER A 85 -6.26 -16.22 -26.64
CA SER A 85 -6.00 -17.66 -26.52
C SER A 85 -4.77 -17.94 -25.64
N GLN A 86 -4.78 -19.09 -24.95
CA GLN A 86 -3.63 -19.52 -24.13
C GLN A 86 -2.30 -19.61 -24.91
N PRO A 87 -2.27 -20.10 -26.17
CA PRO A 87 -1.06 -20.04 -26.98
C PRO A 87 -0.55 -18.62 -27.22
N ALA A 88 -1.44 -17.63 -27.34
CA ALA A 88 -1.05 -16.23 -27.51
C ALA A 88 -0.39 -15.66 -26.24
N VAL A 89 -0.95 -15.94 -25.05
CA VAL A 89 -0.30 -15.59 -23.76
C VAL A 89 1.06 -16.27 -23.63
N SER A 90 1.13 -17.57 -23.95
CA SER A 90 2.40 -18.30 -23.89
C SER A 90 3.46 -17.69 -24.82
N ARG A 91 3.05 -17.21 -26.00
CA ARG A 91 3.95 -16.53 -26.94
C ARG A 91 4.42 -15.18 -26.40
N LEU A 92 3.51 -14.36 -25.87
CA LEU A 92 3.85 -13.09 -25.22
C LEU A 92 4.86 -13.28 -24.08
N MET A 93 4.72 -14.34 -23.28
CA MET A 93 5.66 -14.67 -22.20
C MET A 93 7.02 -15.11 -22.68
N LEU A 94 7.09 -15.89 -23.77
CA LEU A 94 8.36 -16.26 -24.37
C LEU A 94 9.09 -15.02 -24.91
N ASP A 95 8.39 -14.17 -25.66
CA ASP A 95 8.96 -12.95 -26.24
C ASP A 95 9.38 -11.96 -25.14
N PHE A 96 8.63 -11.87 -24.03
CA PHE A 96 8.99 -11.03 -22.89
C PHE A 96 10.24 -11.53 -22.17
N GLN A 97 10.34 -12.84 -21.91
CA GLN A 97 11.54 -13.45 -21.32
C GLN A 97 12.77 -13.27 -22.19
N GLU A 98 12.62 -13.37 -23.52
CA GLU A 98 13.71 -13.08 -24.46
C GLU A 98 14.13 -11.60 -24.39
N ALA A 99 13.17 -10.68 -24.25
CA ALA A 99 13.43 -9.26 -24.17
C ALA A 99 14.15 -8.82 -22.89
N VAL A 100 13.75 -9.37 -21.73
CA VAL A 100 14.40 -9.07 -20.44
C VAL A 100 15.69 -9.85 -20.23
N GLY A 101 15.92 -10.93 -20.98
CA GLY A 101 17.16 -11.72 -20.97
C GLY A 101 17.24 -12.79 -19.87
N PHE A 102 16.15 -13.07 -19.15
CA PHE A 102 16.09 -14.09 -18.10
C PHE A 102 14.73 -14.77 -18.03
N LYS A 103 14.69 -15.95 -17.40
CA LYS A 103 13.44 -16.72 -17.23
C LYS A 103 12.60 -16.10 -16.11
N LEU A 104 11.34 -15.85 -16.43
CA LEU A 104 10.36 -15.30 -15.49
C LEU A 104 9.59 -16.42 -14.78
N PHE A 105 9.42 -17.56 -15.44
CA PHE A 105 8.68 -18.69 -14.87
C PHE A 105 9.46 -20.00 -14.95
N ARG A 106 9.26 -20.84 -13.93
CA ARG A 106 9.69 -22.25 -13.89
C ARG A 106 8.51 -23.14 -14.26
N LYS A 107 8.80 -24.29 -14.89
CA LYS A 107 7.79 -25.31 -15.14
C LYS A 107 7.47 -26.02 -13.81
N SER A 108 6.22 -25.94 -13.36
CA SER A 108 5.71 -26.66 -12.20
C SER A 108 4.49 -27.51 -12.58
N ARG A 109 4.23 -28.58 -11.83
CA ARG A 109 3.11 -29.51 -12.09
C ARG A 109 1.72 -28.86 -11.97
N GLY A 110 1.62 -27.69 -11.33
CA GLY A 110 0.35 -27.00 -11.06
C GLY A 110 0.16 -25.64 -11.73
N GLY A 111 1.10 -25.16 -12.55
CA GLY A 111 0.98 -23.84 -13.18
C GLY A 111 2.31 -23.13 -13.45
N ALA A 112 2.21 -21.81 -13.63
CA ALA A 112 3.37 -20.94 -13.89
C ALA A 112 3.95 -20.46 -12.55
N GLU A 113 5.09 -21.01 -12.14
CA GLU A 113 5.74 -20.63 -10.90
C GLU A 113 6.76 -19.51 -11.15
N PRO A 114 6.60 -18.31 -10.55
CA PRO A 114 7.49 -17.18 -10.80
C PRO A 114 8.88 -17.37 -10.17
N THR A 115 9.92 -16.89 -10.86
CA THR A 115 11.29 -16.80 -10.32
C THR A 115 11.43 -15.62 -9.35
N ASP A 116 12.52 -15.58 -8.57
CA ASP A 116 12.82 -14.43 -7.69
C ASP A 116 12.98 -13.13 -8.49
N ASP A 117 13.60 -13.20 -9.67
CA ASP A 117 13.74 -12.06 -10.56
C ASP A 117 12.39 -11.63 -11.16
N ALA A 118 11.48 -12.55 -11.44
CA ALA A 118 10.11 -12.21 -11.81
C ALA A 118 9.37 -11.49 -10.68
N ARG A 119 9.53 -11.92 -9.42
CA ARG A 119 8.94 -11.22 -8.27
C ARG A 119 9.48 -9.80 -8.12
N ARG A 120 10.79 -9.59 -8.31
CA ARG A 120 11.40 -8.26 -8.30
C ARG A 120 10.87 -7.38 -9.43
N LEU A 121 10.81 -7.91 -10.65
CA LEU A 121 10.27 -7.21 -11.80
C LEU A 121 8.79 -6.87 -11.62
N PHE A 122 8.02 -7.77 -11.01
CA PHE A 122 6.61 -7.57 -10.74
C PHE A 122 6.35 -6.34 -9.87
N VAL A 123 7.19 -6.05 -8.87
CA VAL A 123 7.06 -4.82 -8.07
C VAL A 123 7.13 -3.56 -8.93
N LEU A 124 7.98 -3.55 -9.97
CA LEU A 124 8.07 -2.42 -10.90
C LEU A 124 6.88 -2.37 -11.87
N VAL A 125 6.46 -3.52 -12.36
CA VAL A 125 5.31 -3.64 -13.26
C VAL A 125 4.03 -3.21 -12.55
N ASP A 126 3.81 -3.65 -11.31
CA ASP A 126 2.63 -3.28 -10.54
C ASP A 126 2.57 -1.77 -10.30
N LYS A 127 3.71 -1.12 -10.01
CA LYS A 127 3.81 0.35 -9.94
C LYS A 127 3.46 1.06 -11.25
N LEU A 128 3.85 0.49 -12.41
CA LEU A 128 3.50 1.04 -13.71
C LEU A 128 1.98 0.99 -13.94
N PHE A 129 1.34 -0.13 -13.62
CA PHE A 129 -0.11 -0.27 -13.78
C PHE A 129 -0.89 0.59 -12.79
N ILE A 130 -0.37 0.74 -11.57
CA ILE A 130 -0.82 1.74 -10.60
C ILE A 130 -0.88 3.13 -11.25
N GLY A 131 0.19 3.58 -11.91
CA GLY A 131 0.22 4.87 -12.61
C GLY A 131 -0.67 4.95 -13.86
N LEU A 132 -0.92 3.82 -14.53
CA LEU A 132 -1.87 3.77 -15.65
C LEU A 132 -3.33 3.85 -15.17
N GLU A 133 -3.63 3.20 -14.05
CA GLU A 133 -4.91 3.31 -13.36
C GLU A 133 -5.11 4.75 -12.85
N GLU A 134 -4.08 5.42 -12.31
CA GLU A 134 -4.09 6.86 -11.98
C GLU A 134 -4.46 7.72 -13.19
N MET A 135 -3.81 7.51 -14.33
CA MET A 135 -4.12 8.26 -15.55
C MET A 135 -5.55 8.04 -16.03
N ASN A 136 -6.06 6.80 -15.98
CA ASN A 136 -7.45 6.53 -16.32
C ASN A 136 -8.42 7.20 -15.36
N HIS A 137 -8.13 7.19 -14.06
CA HIS A 137 -8.91 7.92 -13.05
C HIS A 137 -8.91 9.42 -13.33
N GLU A 138 -7.76 10.02 -13.61
CA GLU A 138 -7.66 11.45 -13.97
C GLU A 138 -8.44 11.78 -15.24
N VAL A 139 -8.36 10.94 -16.28
CA VAL A 139 -9.16 11.10 -17.50
C VAL A 139 -10.66 11.01 -17.20
N HIS A 140 -11.07 10.09 -16.32
CA HIS A 140 -12.46 10.00 -15.87
C HIS A 140 -12.87 11.22 -15.05
N ALA A 141 -12.03 11.72 -14.14
CA ALA A 141 -12.27 12.92 -13.35
C ALA A 141 -12.43 14.15 -14.25
N ILE A 142 -11.55 14.32 -15.25
CA ILE A 142 -11.64 15.37 -16.27
C ILE A 142 -12.96 15.29 -17.03
N ARG A 143 -13.40 14.09 -17.44
CA ARG A 143 -14.69 13.91 -18.12
C ARG A 143 -15.88 14.14 -17.19
N SER A 144 -15.70 13.87 -15.90
CA SER A 144 -16.70 14.03 -14.84
C SER A 144 -16.83 15.46 -14.34
N LEU A 145 -15.99 16.41 -14.80
CA LEU A 145 -16.16 17.85 -14.57
C LEU A 145 -17.54 18.39 -15.00
N ALA A 146 -18.33 17.62 -15.76
CA ALA A 146 -19.72 17.95 -16.07
C ALA A 146 -20.74 17.63 -14.94
N ARG A 147 -20.40 16.77 -13.94
CA ARG A 147 -21.31 16.36 -12.83
C ARG A 147 -20.65 16.16 -11.45
N GLY A 148 -19.33 16.20 -11.34
CA GLY A 148 -18.57 16.05 -10.08
C GLY A 148 -18.50 14.60 -9.57
N SER A 149 -17.36 14.20 -9.02
CA SER A 149 -17.16 12.88 -8.38
C SER A 149 -16.29 12.99 -7.13
N VAL A 150 -16.50 12.08 -6.17
CA VAL A 150 -15.65 11.94 -4.98
C VAL A 150 -15.30 10.47 -4.76
N THR A 151 -14.01 10.19 -4.56
CA THR A 151 -13.46 8.89 -4.21
C THR A 151 -12.99 8.90 -2.76
N ILE A 152 -13.50 7.98 -1.97
CA ILE A 152 -13.26 7.89 -0.53
C ILE A 152 -12.55 6.56 -0.27
N ALA A 153 -11.38 6.60 0.36
CA ALA A 153 -10.68 5.41 0.85
C ALA A 153 -10.90 5.27 2.35
N ALA A 154 -11.34 4.10 2.80
CA ALA A 154 -11.61 3.85 4.21
C ALA A 154 -11.23 2.41 4.60
N MET A 155 -10.97 2.17 5.88
CA MET A 155 -10.72 0.82 6.38
C MET A 155 -12.00 0.14 6.89
N GLY A 156 -11.94 -1.20 6.95
CA GLY A 156 -13.04 -2.12 7.33
C GLY A 156 -14.09 -1.61 8.34
N PRO A 157 -13.70 -1.19 9.57
CA PRO A 157 -14.69 -0.74 10.54
C PRO A 157 -15.51 0.48 10.10
N TYR A 158 -15.00 1.28 9.15
CA TYR A 158 -15.61 2.51 8.66
C TYR A 158 -16.36 2.33 7.33
N ASP A 159 -15.78 1.62 6.36
CA ASP A 159 -16.38 1.42 5.04
C ASP A 159 -17.59 0.47 5.06
N ASN A 160 -17.66 -0.46 6.02
CA ASN A 160 -18.76 -1.42 6.15
C ASN A 160 -19.94 -0.88 6.98
N GLY A 161 -19.73 0.18 7.76
CA GLY A 161 -20.69 0.66 8.75
C GLY A 161 -20.92 2.16 8.68
N LEU A 162 -19.96 2.92 9.22
CA LEU A 162 -20.10 4.36 9.42
C LEU A 162 -20.29 5.14 8.11
N ILE A 163 -19.40 4.93 7.13
CA ILE A 163 -19.37 5.72 5.90
C ILE A 163 -20.59 5.46 5.00
N PRO A 164 -21.08 4.22 4.81
CA PRO A 164 -22.32 3.99 4.08
C PRO A 164 -23.53 4.78 4.61
N GLU A 165 -23.68 4.90 5.94
CA GLU A 165 -24.76 5.69 6.54
C GLU A 165 -24.59 7.19 6.25
N VAL A 166 -23.37 7.71 6.34
CA VAL A 166 -23.04 9.10 5.98
C VAL A 166 -23.32 9.37 4.49
N LEU A 167 -22.91 8.44 3.61
CA LEU A 167 -23.10 8.57 2.16
C LEU A 167 -24.57 8.53 1.76
N ALA A 168 -25.41 7.76 2.46
CA ALA A 168 -26.84 7.73 2.23
C ALA A 168 -27.51 9.10 2.49
N VAL A 169 -27.03 9.86 3.49
CA VAL A 169 -27.50 11.22 3.76
C VAL A 169 -26.89 12.22 2.78
N PHE A 170 -25.59 12.09 2.49
CA PHE A 170 -24.90 12.96 1.52
C PHE A 170 -25.57 12.91 0.12
N ARG A 171 -25.92 11.72 -0.37
CA ARG A 171 -26.60 11.52 -1.66
C ARG A 171 -27.92 12.27 -1.76
N LYS A 172 -28.66 12.44 -0.65
CA LYS A 172 -29.92 13.19 -0.65
C LYS A 172 -29.69 14.69 -0.88
N ARG A 173 -28.57 15.23 -0.36
CA ARG A 173 -28.19 16.64 -0.52
C ARG A 173 -27.50 16.91 -1.86
N TYR A 174 -26.73 15.93 -2.36
CA TYR A 174 -25.97 16.03 -3.61
C TYR A 174 -26.30 14.84 -4.53
N PRO A 175 -27.46 14.84 -5.20
CA PRO A 175 -27.95 13.69 -5.98
C PRO A 175 -27.08 13.38 -7.20
N ASP A 176 -26.38 14.38 -7.76
CA ASP A 176 -25.65 14.24 -9.03
C ASP A 176 -24.15 13.94 -8.88
N ILE A 177 -23.58 14.02 -7.66
CA ILE A 177 -22.15 13.75 -7.42
C ILE A 177 -21.90 12.25 -7.48
N ALA A 178 -21.05 11.75 -8.38
CA ALA A 178 -20.67 10.33 -8.37
C ALA A 178 -19.84 10.01 -7.11
N ILE A 179 -20.14 8.90 -6.43
CA ILE A 179 -19.44 8.49 -5.19
C ILE A 179 -18.77 7.15 -5.45
N ARG A 180 -17.49 7.05 -5.09
CA ARG A 180 -16.73 5.81 -5.06
C ARG A 180 -16.19 5.59 -3.66
N LEU A 181 -16.43 4.40 -3.09
CA LEU A 181 -15.91 4.00 -1.80
C LEU A 181 -14.97 2.82 -2.01
N GLU A 182 -13.73 2.94 -1.52
CA GLU A 182 -12.66 1.96 -1.69
C GLU A 182 -12.19 1.46 -0.33
N SER A 183 -12.25 0.14 -0.15
CA SER A 183 -11.76 -0.53 1.06
C SER A 183 -10.24 -0.69 0.97
N GLN A 184 -9.50 -0.07 1.88
CA GLN A 184 -8.04 -0.13 1.91
C GLN A 184 -7.51 -0.37 3.33
N PRO A 185 -6.41 -1.13 3.48
CA PRO A 185 -5.65 -1.16 4.73
C PRO A 185 -5.18 0.24 5.15
N GLN A 186 -5.14 0.51 6.46
CA GLN A 186 -4.83 1.84 7.00
C GLN A 186 -3.50 2.41 6.48
N ASP A 187 -2.48 1.58 6.34
CA ASP A 187 -1.15 1.93 5.82
C ASP A 187 -1.17 2.39 4.36
N ARG A 188 -2.18 2.00 3.58
CA ARG A 188 -2.36 2.41 2.18
C ARG A 188 -3.20 3.66 2.00
N ILE A 189 -4.11 3.97 2.91
CA ILE A 189 -5.05 5.10 2.75
C ILE A 189 -4.28 6.42 2.61
N GLY A 190 -3.25 6.64 3.43
CA GLY A 190 -2.42 7.84 3.34
C GLY A 190 -1.71 7.98 2.00
N GLU A 191 -1.18 6.88 1.44
CA GLU A 191 -0.55 6.87 0.12
C GLU A 191 -1.57 7.18 -0.98
N TRP A 192 -2.79 6.62 -0.88
CA TRP A 192 -3.85 6.84 -1.86
C TRP A 192 -4.31 8.28 -1.91
N VAL A 193 -4.41 8.94 -0.75
CA VAL A 193 -4.76 10.36 -0.69
C VAL A 193 -3.61 11.23 -1.21
N ALA A 194 -2.37 10.96 -0.79
CA ALA A 194 -1.20 11.71 -1.27
C ALA A 194 -0.97 11.56 -2.79
N SER A 195 -1.31 10.40 -3.37
CA SER A 195 -1.23 10.13 -4.81
C SER A 195 -2.51 10.51 -5.58
N ARG A 196 -3.49 11.16 -4.93
CA ARG A 196 -4.79 11.56 -5.52
C ARG A 196 -5.62 10.40 -6.08
N ARG A 197 -5.36 9.17 -5.61
CA ARG A 197 -6.20 7.99 -5.92
C ARG A 197 -7.48 7.95 -5.10
N ALA A 198 -7.47 8.61 -3.95
CA ALA A 198 -8.67 8.97 -3.22
C ALA A 198 -8.64 10.48 -2.95
N ASP A 199 -9.80 11.12 -3.03
CA ASP A 199 -9.95 12.53 -2.64
C ASP A 199 -9.92 12.68 -1.12
N ILE A 200 -10.54 11.71 -0.42
CA ILE A 200 -10.66 11.70 1.05
C ILE A 200 -10.30 10.32 1.60
N GLY A 201 -9.53 10.29 2.68
CA GLY A 201 -9.25 9.10 3.47
C GLY A 201 -9.94 9.13 4.83
N ILE A 202 -10.46 8.00 5.29
CA ILE A 202 -11.04 7.84 6.64
C ILE A 202 -10.22 6.81 7.41
N VAL A 203 -9.62 7.23 8.52
CA VAL A 203 -8.55 6.49 9.22
C VAL A 203 -8.71 6.51 10.74
N SER A 204 -8.03 5.60 11.45
CA SER A 204 -7.76 5.77 12.88
C SER A 204 -6.49 6.58 13.05
N LEU A 205 -6.51 7.57 13.93
CA LEU A 205 -5.36 8.37 14.31
C LEU A 205 -4.62 7.76 15.51
N PRO A 206 -3.29 7.98 15.62
CA PRO A 206 -2.46 8.80 14.75
C PRO A 206 -2.06 8.10 13.44
N ILE A 207 -1.76 8.88 12.41
CA ILE A 207 -1.08 8.41 11.19
C ILE A 207 0.24 9.15 11.01
N ALA A 208 1.25 8.46 10.49
CA ALA A 208 2.57 9.02 10.20
C ALA A 208 2.69 9.29 8.70
N ASN A 209 1.99 10.30 8.18
CA ASN A 209 2.13 10.75 6.80
C ASN A 209 2.10 12.28 6.73
N GLY A 210 3.21 12.89 6.32
CA GLY A 210 3.36 14.34 6.23
C GLY A 210 2.94 14.95 4.89
N ALA A 211 2.40 14.15 3.96
CA ALA A 211 1.92 14.62 2.65
C ALA A 211 0.39 14.78 2.58
N VAL A 212 -0.29 14.72 3.72
CA VAL A 212 -1.75 14.81 3.83
C VAL A 212 -2.14 15.75 4.96
N THR A 213 -3.22 16.49 4.75
CA THR A 213 -3.89 17.24 5.81
C THR A 213 -4.69 16.27 6.66
N VAL A 214 -4.60 16.38 7.99
CA VAL A 214 -5.30 15.52 8.93
C VAL A 214 -6.31 16.34 9.73
N THR A 215 -7.56 15.88 9.75
CA THR A 215 -8.62 16.45 10.56
C THR A 215 -9.15 15.39 11.53
N GLU A 216 -9.04 15.66 12.84
CA GLU A 216 -9.66 14.82 13.86
C GLU A 216 -11.17 14.99 13.82
N LEU A 217 -11.90 13.90 13.56
CA LEU A 217 -13.35 13.91 13.55
C LEU A 217 -13.89 13.70 14.95
N VAL A 218 -13.70 12.52 15.53
CA VAL A 218 -14.29 12.18 16.83
C VAL A 218 -13.46 11.14 17.56
N ARG A 219 -13.45 11.23 18.90
CA ARG A 219 -12.73 10.32 19.78
C ARG A 219 -13.70 9.60 20.69
N LEU A 220 -13.72 8.26 20.62
CA LEU A 220 -14.63 7.42 21.41
C LEU A 220 -13.87 6.23 22.02
N PRO A 221 -14.29 5.75 23.22
CA PRO A 221 -13.70 4.56 23.81
C PRO A 221 -14.11 3.29 23.06
N ALA A 222 -13.20 2.32 22.99
CA ALA A 222 -13.48 0.97 22.54
C ALA A 222 -14.56 0.30 23.41
N LEU A 223 -15.24 -0.68 22.82
CA LEU A 223 -16.31 -1.43 23.46
C LEU A 223 -15.88 -2.88 23.67
N CYS A 224 -16.36 -3.49 24.74
CA CYS A 224 -16.32 -4.94 24.89
C CYS A 224 -17.54 -5.54 24.19
N VAL A 225 -17.32 -6.56 23.36
CA VAL A 225 -18.36 -7.31 22.66
C VAL A 225 -18.37 -8.76 23.13
N MET A 226 -19.57 -9.29 23.34
CA MET A 226 -19.81 -10.66 23.81
C MET A 226 -21.08 -11.23 23.16
N PRO A 227 -21.29 -12.55 23.16
CA PRO A 227 -22.55 -13.12 22.70
C PRO A 227 -23.72 -12.72 23.62
N THR A 228 -24.92 -12.65 23.06
CA THR A 228 -26.15 -12.40 23.85
C THR A 228 -26.34 -13.48 24.90
N GLY A 229 -26.66 -13.07 26.14
CA GLY A 229 -26.80 -13.99 27.28
C GLY A 229 -25.47 -14.45 27.90
N HIS A 230 -24.34 -13.86 27.49
CA HIS A 230 -23.06 -14.07 28.17
C HIS A 230 -23.14 -13.61 29.63
N ARG A 231 -22.47 -14.31 30.56
CA ARG A 231 -22.48 -13.97 32.00
C ARG A 231 -22.09 -12.52 32.29
N LEU A 232 -21.18 -11.96 31.48
CA LEU A 232 -20.74 -10.56 31.63
C LEU A 232 -21.76 -9.53 31.13
N ALA A 233 -22.81 -9.93 30.42
CA ALA A 233 -23.84 -9.03 29.91
C ALA A 233 -24.62 -8.32 31.03
N GLU A 234 -24.69 -8.91 32.22
CA GLU A 234 -25.33 -8.30 33.40
C GLU A 234 -24.60 -7.03 33.87
N LYS A 235 -23.33 -6.86 33.49
CA LYS A 235 -22.54 -5.67 33.85
C LYS A 235 -22.80 -4.53 32.86
N THR A 236 -22.89 -3.31 33.37
CA THR A 236 -22.96 -2.09 32.55
C THR A 236 -21.61 -1.70 31.94
N VAL A 237 -20.53 -1.98 32.69
CA VAL A 237 -19.15 -1.72 32.30
C VAL A 237 -18.32 -2.98 32.53
N ILE A 238 -17.53 -3.35 31.52
CA ILE A 238 -16.59 -4.46 31.58
C ILE A 238 -15.21 -3.92 31.89
N ARG A 239 -14.60 -4.45 32.94
CA ARG A 239 -13.21 -4.15 33.29
C ARG A 239 -12.28 -5.18 32.65
N ALA A 240 -11.05 -4.80 32.36
CA ALA A 240 -10.03 -5.72 31.86
C ALA A 240 -9.90 -6.97 32.75
N ASP A 241 -10.02 -6.80 34.07
CA ASP A 241 -9.96 -7.87 35.07
C ASP A 241 -11.11 -8.89 34.91
N ASP A 242 -12.25 -8.48 34.36
CA ASP A 242 -13.39 -9.37 34.08
C ASP A 242 -13.11 -10.36 32.93
N LEU A 243 -12.05 -10.10 32.15
CA LEU A 243 -11.72 -10.83 30.93
C LEU A 243 -10.54 -11.80 31.09
N ALA A 244 -9.97 -11.90 32.30
CA ALA A 244 -8.81 -12.76 32.58
C ALA A 244 -9.07 -14.24 32.25
N ASP A 245 -10.22 -14.75 32.66
CA ASP A 245 -10.60 -16.16 32.49
C ASP A 245 -11.43 -16.43 31.22
N GLU A 246 -11.69 -15.40 30.42
CA GLU A 246 -12.55 -15.51 29.25
C GLU A 246 -11.76 -15.93 28.00
N SER A 247 -12.40 -16.71 27.14
CA SER A 247 -11.85 -16.96 25.80
C SER A 247 -11.90 -15.65 25.01
N PHE A 248 -10.78 -15.25 24.42
CA PHE A 248 -10.66 -13.96 23.75
C PHE A 248 -10.46 -14.17 22.26
N VAL A 249 -11.38 -13.61 21.45
CA VAL A 249 -11.23 -13.51 20.00
C VAL A 249 -10.44 -12.25 19.71
N SER A 250 -9.32 -12.38 18.99
CA SER A 250 -8.39 -11.25 18.81
C SER A 250 -8.10 -10.92 17.36
N PHE A 251 -7.48 -9.76 17.16
CA PHE A 251 -6.84 -9.42 15.90
C PHE A 251 -5.44 -10.05 15.83
N PRO A 252 -4.88 -10.33 14.65
CA PRO A 252 -3.56 -10.93 14.51
C PRO A 252 -2.46 -10.06 15.12
N ARG A 253 -1.37 -10.69 15.54
CA ARG A 253 -0.15 -10.00 15.93
C ARG A 253 0.32 -9.07 14.80
N GLY A 254 0.74 -7.86 15.17
CA GLY A 254 1.17 -6.82 14.24
C GLY A 254 0.06 -5.85 13.81
N ALA A 255 -1.21 -6.15 14.07
CA ALA A 255 -2.28 -5.17 13.89
C ALA A 255 -2.15 -4.04 14.95
N PRO A 256 -2.21 -2.75 14.59
CA PRO A 256 -2.11 -1.66 15.55
C PRO A 256 -3.12 -1.75 16.71
N PHE A 257 -4.35 -2.13 16.40
CA PHE A 257 -5.40 -2.34 17.40
C PHE A 257 -5.06 -3.48 18.37
N ARG A 258 -4.45 -4.55 17.88
CA ARG A 258 -3.96 -5.66 18.72
C ARG A 258 -2.87 -5.20 19.66
N PHE A 259 -1.92 -4.41 19.14
CA PHE A 259 -0.80 -3.89 19.92
C PHE A 259 -1.29 -3.04 21.12
N GLU A 260 -2.19 -2.09 20.88
CA GLU A 260 -2.78 -1.25 21.94
C GLU A 260 -3.53 -2.08 22.99
N THR A 261 -4.30 -3.08 22.51
CA THR A 261 -5.01 -4.00 23.41
C THR A 261 -4.01 -4.80 24.24
N ASP A 262 -2.97 -5.38 23.63
CA ASP A 262 -1.97 -6.19 24.33
C ASP A 262 -1.24 -5.38 25.40
N MET A 263 -0.77 -4.18 25.06
CA MET A 263 -0.14 -3.27 26.01
C MET A 263 -1.03 -2.95 27.22
N LEU A 264 -2.34 -2.79 27.01
CA LEU A 264 -3.29 -2.51 28.08
C LEU A 264 -3.41 -3.67 29.08
N PHE A 265 -3.49 -4.91 28.59
CA PHE A 265 -3.57 -6.09 29.45
C PHE A 265 -2.22 -6.43 30.10
N GLU A 266 -1.12 -6.31 29.36
CA GLU A 266 0.24 -6.54 29.87
C GLU A 266 0.56 -5.59 31.03
N ARG A 267 0.23 -4.30 30.92
CA ARG A 267 0.42 -3.32 32.03
C ARG A 267 -0.33 -3.68 33.30
N LYS A 268 -1.42 -4.45 33.19
CA LYS A 268 -2.21 -4.94 34.33
C LYS A 268 -1.82 -6.33 34.79
N GLY A 269 -0.89 -7.01 34.09
CA GLY A 269 -0.54 -8.40 34.38
C GLY A 269 -1.69 -9.39 34.13
N ILE A 270 -2.62 -9.05 33.23
CA ILE A 270 -3.77 -9.90 32.93
C ILE A 270 -3.46 -10.74 31.69
N GLU A 271 -3.44 -12.05 31.87
CA GLU A 271 -3.37 -12.99 30.75
C GLU A 271 -4.76 -13.20 30.15
N ARG A 272 -4.81 -13.32 28.81
CA ARG A 272 -6.04 -13.61 28.07
C ARG A 272 -5.88 -14.94 27.35
N ARG A 273 -6.97 -15.72 27.25
CA ARG A 273 -6.97 -16.98 26.52
C ARG A 273 -7.19 -16.76 25.02
N MET A 274 -6.10 -16.53 24.29
CA MET A 274 -6.08 -16.17 22.86
C MET A 274 -6.14 -17.41 21.94
N LEU A 275 -7.32 -17.99 21.75
CA LEU A 275 -7.49 -19.20 20.90
C LEU A 275 -7.93 -18.91 19.47
N THR A 276 -8.49 -17.72 19.22
CA THR A 276 -9.13 -17.40 17.95
C THR A 276 -8.64 -16.04 17.46
N GLU A 277 -8.25 -15.95 16.19
CA GLU A 277 -7.82 -14.69 15.56
C GLU A 277 -8.57 -14.43 14.26
N ALA A 278 -8.88 -13.16 13.98
CA ALA A 278 -9.47 -12.72 12.72
C ALA A 278 -9.05 -11.30 12.34
N THR A 279 -8.93 -11.03 11.04
CA THR A 279 -8.33 -9.80 10.50
C THR A 279 -9.26 -8.59 10.46
N THR A 280 -10.58 -8.79 10.51
CA THR A 280 -11.59 -7.71 10.40
C THR A 280 -12.51 -7.65 11.62
N HIS A 281 -13.06 -6.47 11.88
CA HIS A 281 -14.01 -6.27 13.00
C HIS A 281 -15.27 -7.12 12.81
N GLU A 282 -15.76 -7.24 11.58
CA GLU A 282 -16.88 -8.10 11.21
C GLU A 282 -16.58 -9.57 11.52
N ALA A 283 -15.41 -10.07 11.14
CA ALA A 283 -15.04 -11.45 11.39
C ALA A 283 -14.90 -11.73 12.89
N VAL A 284 -14.25 -10.82 13.64
CA VAL A 284 -14.16 -10.90 15.11
C VAL A 284 -15.56 -10.95 15.73
N CYS A 285 -16.45 -10.01 15.39
CA CYS A 285 -17.81 -9.97 15.90
C CYS A 285 -18.63 -11.21 15.51
N ASN A 286 -18.44 -11.75 14.30
CA ASN A 286 -19.13 -12.97 13.87
C ASN A 286 -18.66 -14.21 14.65
N LEU A 287 -17.38 -14.30 15.00
CA LEU A 287 -16.84 -15.37 15.83
C LEU A 287 -17.31 -15.27 17.29
N VAL A 288 -17.40 -14.04 17.81
CA VAL A 288 -18.03 -13.76 19.11
C VAL A 288 -19.50 -14.15 19.10
N ALA A 289 -20.25 -13.80 18.05
CA ALA A 289 -21.65 -14.20 17.88
C ALA A 289 -21.84 -15.72 17.74
N ALA A 290 -20.80 -16.44 17.34
CA ALA A 290 -20.76 -17.90 17.28
C ALA A 290 -20.33 -18.54 18.61
N GLY A 291 -20.06 -17.74 19.65
CA GLY A 291 -19.74 -18.22 21.00
C GLY A 291 -18.28 -18.59 21.23
N LEU A 292 -17.36 -18.16 20.35
CA LEU A 292 -15.93 -18.49 20.49
C LEU A 292 -15.21 -17.64 21.56
N GLY A 293 -15.92 -16.72 22.21
CA GLY A 293 -15.39 -15.88 23.28
C GLY A 293 -15.93 -14.46 23.24
N VAL A 294 -15.16 -13.55 23.83
CA VAL A 294 -15.40 -12.10 23.88
C VAL A 294 -14.28 -11.36 23.16
N SER A 295 -14.48 -10.08 22.85
CA SER A 295 -13.45 -9.23 22.25
C SER A 295 -13.58 -7.78 22.67
N ILE A 296 -12.54 -6.99 22.39
CA ILE A 296 -12.60 -5.53 22.40
C ILE A 296 -12.61 -5.07 20.93
N VAL A 297 -13.47 -4.12 20.60
CA VAL A 297 -13.70 -3.65 19.23
C VAL A 297 -13.90 -2.14 19.16
N SER A 298 -13.69 -1.59 17.98
CA SER A 298 -13.98 -0.18 17.67
C SER A 298 -15.47 0.16 17.88
N PRO A 299 -15.81 1.36 18.40
CA PRO A 299 -17.19 1.81 18.54
C PRO A 299 -17.81 2.25 17.20
N PHE A 300 -17.02 2.34 16.13
CA PHE A 300 -17.42 2.90 14.84
C PHE A 300 -18.05 1.89 13.86
N SER A 301 -18.53 0.75 14.35
CA SER A 301 -19.22 -0.26 13.54
C SER A 301 -20.70 -0.38 13.95
N PRO A 302 -21.54 0.60 13.62
CA PRO A 302 -22.94 0.66 14.08
C PRO A 302 -23.79 -0.50 13.59
N HIS A 303 -23.50 -1.04 12.40
CA HIS A 303 -24.16 -2.23 11.84
C HIS A 303 -23.97 -3.46 12.74
N LEU A 304 -22.79 -3.64 13.33
CA LEU A 304 -22.52 -4.76 14.23
C LEU A 304 -23.29 -4.64 15.55
N ARG A 305 -23.55 -3.40 16.01
CA ARG A 305 -24.36 -3.14 17.22
C ARG A 305 -25.83 -3.48 17.04
N ARG A 306 -26.31 -3.60 15.80
CA ARG A 306 -27.69 -4.03 15.48
C ARG A 306 -27.83 -5.56 15.41
N ASN A 307 -26.73 -6.31 15.50
CA ASN A 307 -26.79 -7.78 15.47
C ASN A 307 -27.38 -8.32 16.78
N PRO A 308 -28.54 -9.01 16.76
CA PRO A 308 -29.24 -9.44 17.98
C PRO A 308 -28.51 -10.55 18.75
N ARG A 309 -27.48 -11.16 18.16
CA ARG A 309 -26.63 -12.18 18.79
C ARG A 309 -25.45 -11.60 19.57
N LEU A 310 -25.29 -10.28 19.55
CA LEU A 310 -24.17 -9.59 20.17
C LEU A 310 -24.67 -8.58 21.20
N GLU A 311 -23.94 -8.51 22.30
CA GLU A 311 -24.07 -7.48 23.30
C GLU A 311 -22.78 -6.66 23.40
N PHE A 312 -22.94 -5.35 23.55
CA PHE A 312 -21.84 -4.40 23.66
C PHE A 312 -21.93 -3.68 25.01
N ARG A 313 -20.79 -3.52 25.67
CA ARG A 313 -20.66 -2.79 26.94
C ARG A 313 -19.45 -1.87 26.89
N ALA A 314 -19.49 -0.80 27.69
CA ALA A 314 -18.33 0.07 27.86
C ALA A 314 -17.16 -0.75 28.42
N PHE A 315 -15.96 -0.53 27.90
CA PHE A 315 -14.75 -1.21 28.35
C PHE A 315 -13.86 -0.28 29.17
N MET A 316 -13.32 -0.77 30.28
CA MET A 316 -12.43 -0.05 31.19
C MET A 316 -11.14 -0.85 31.50
N PRO A 317 -9.94 -0.22 31.50
CA PRO A 317 -9.69 1.20 31.26
C PRO A 317 -9.97 1.60 29.81
N ALA A 318 -10.33 2.87 29.60
CA ALA A 318 -10.76 3.35 28.29
C ALA A 318 -9.60 3.28 27.29
N MET A 319 -9.80 2.52 26.23
CA MET A 319 -8.93 2.53 25.05
C MET A 319 -9.55 3.48 24.03
N GLN A 320 -8.97 4.68 23.90
CA GLN A 320 -9.53 5.73 23.04
C GLN A 320 -9.19 5.46 21.58
N ILE A 321 -10.20 5.56 20.71
CA ILE A 321 -10.06 5.45 19.27
C ILE A 321 -10.45 6.80 18.67
N THR A 322 -9.51 7.38 17.95
CA THR A 322 -9.71 8.67 17.27
C THR A 322 -9.97 8.40 15.79
N LEU A 323 -11.18 8.71 15.33
CA LEU A 323 -11.53 8.76 13.92
C LEU A 323 -10.97 10.04 13.31
N GLY A 324 -10.25 9.91 12.19
CA GLY A 324 -9.74 11.03 11.42
C GLY A 324 -10.20 10.99 9.97
N MET A 325 -10.30 12.17 9.39
CA MET A 325 -10.41 12.39 7.96
C MET A 325 -9.09 12.95 7.45
N ILE A 326 -8.63 12.48 6.29
CA ILE A 326 -7.43 12.98 5.64
C ILE A 326 -7.72 13.40 4.21
N SER A 327 -7.03 14.43 3.75
CA SER A 327 -7.13 14.98 2.39
C SER A 327 -5.75 15.37 1.87
N GLY A 328 -5.63 15.59 0.56
CA GLY A 328 -4.41 16.17 -0.01
C GLY A 328 -4.12 17.57 0.57
N GLU A 329 -2.87 18.03 0.46
CA GLU A 329 -2.48 19.41 0.81
C GLU A 329 -2.94 20.45 -0.24
N ASP A 330 -3.11 20.01 -1.48
CA ASP A 330 -3.62 20.84 -2.57
C ASP A 330 -5.13 21.08 -2.45
N SER A 331 -5.66 22.02 -3.26
CA SER A 331 -7.09 22.28 -3.29
C SER A 331 -7.90 21.05 -3.71
N LEU A 332 -8.88 20.70 -2.88
CA LEU A 332 -9.86 19.66 -3.19
C LEU A 332 -10.72 20.06 -4.40
N SER A 333 -11.18 19.05 -5.14
CA SER A 333 -12.23 19.27 -6.15
C SER A 333 -13.51 19.79 -5.47
N VAL A 334 -14.39 20.47 -6.22
CA VAL A 334 -15.66 20.99 -5.67
C VAL A 334 -16.51 19.87 -5.03
N ALA A 335 -16.52 18.68 -5.63
CA ALA A 335 -17.25 17.53 -5.11
C ALA A 335 -16.60 16.94 -3.85
N ALA A 336 -15.27 16.85 -3.82
CA ALA A 336 -14.53 16.40 -2.65
C ALA A 336 -14.67 17.40 -1.49
N GLN A 337 -14.61 18.70 -1.76
CA GLN A 337 -14.83 19.75 -0.76
C GLN A 337 -16.25 19.69 -0.21
N ALA A 338 -17.25 19.50 -1.06
CA ALA A 338 -18.63 19.33 -0.60
C ALA A 338 -18.80 18.12 0.34
N PHE A 339 -18.12 17.00 0.05
CA PHE A 339 -18.13 15.84 0.94
C PHE A 339 -17.35 16.09 2.23
N HIS A 340 -16.18 16.72 2.14
CA HIS A 340 -15.36 17.13 3.29
C HIS A 340 -16.19 17.95 4.29
N ASP A 341 -16.79 19.05 3.82
CA ASP A 341 -17.55 19.97 4.66
C ASP A 341 -18.80 19.31 5.23
N PHE A 342 -19.45 18.45 4.45
CA PHE A 342 -20.58 17.66 4.91
C PHE A 342 -20.19 16.72 6.06
N VAL A 343 -19.04 16.04 5.99
CA VAL A 343 -18.56 15.17 7.07
C VAL A 343 -18.29 15.97 8.35
N LEU A 344 -17.72 17.17 8.23
CA LEU A 344 -17.52 18.06 9.38
C LEU A 344 -18.85 18.48 10.02
N GLU A 345 -19.82 18.91 9.21
CA GLU A 345 -21.16 19.28 9.68
C GLU A 345 -21.85 18.13 10.45
N GLN A 346 -21.79 16.90 9.90
CA GLN A 346 -22.34 15.72 10.58
C GLN A 346 -21.58 15.39 11.87
N THR A 347 -20.27 15.57 11.87
CA THR A 347 -19.42 15.32 13.04
C THR A 347 -19.73 16.29 14.17
N ASP A 348 -19.91 17.58 13.87
CA ASP A 348 -20.25 18.60 14.86
C ASP A 348 -21.65 18.35 15.45
N ALA A 349 -22.62 17.98 14.61
CA ALA A 349 -23.95 17.58 15.07
C ALA A 349 -23.90 16.36 16.00
N TYR A 350 -23.05 15.38 15.68
CA TYR A 350 -22.86 14.18 16.49
C TYR A 350 -22.17 14.50 17.84
N LYS A 351 -21.11 15.31 17.84
CA LYS A 351 -20.45 15.77 19.08
C LYS A 351 -21.41 16.49 20.01
N ALA A 352 -22.20 17.44 19.48
CA ALA A 352 -23.20 18.16 20.25
C ALA A 352 -24.28 17.24 20.83
N ALA A 353 -24.62 16.15 20.14
CA ALA A 353 -25.56 15.14 20.65
C ALA A 353 -24.95 14.29 21.78
N LEU A 354 -23.66 13.93 21.67
CA LEU A 354 -22.93 13.23 22.73
C LEU A 354 -22.81 14.08 24.00
N GLU A 355 -22.48 15.36 23.87
CA GLU A 355 -22.39 16.29 25.00
C GLU A 355 -23.74 16.41 25.73
N ARG A 356 -24.85 16.52 24.98
CA ARG A 356 -26.20 16.53 25.53
C ARG A 356 -26.63 15.23 26.20
N ALA A 357 -26.03 14.10 25.83
CA ALA A 357 -26.31 12.81 26.47
C ALA A 357 -25.41 12.55 27.70
N ALA A 358 -24.33 13.31 27.84
CA ALA A 358 -23.38 13.20 28.95
C ALA A 358 -23.67 14.17 30.11
N GLY A 359 -24.38 15.27 29.84
CA GLY A 359 -24.95 16.18 30.85
C GLY A 359 -26.37 15.80 31.21
#